data_AF-A0A9E2BBL9-F1
#
_entry.id   AF-A0A9E2BBL9-F1
#
_cell.length_a   1.000
_cell.length_b   1.000
_cell.length_c   1.000
_cell.angle_alpha   90.00
_cell.angle_beta   90.00
_cell.angle_gamma   90.00
#
_symmetry.space_group_name_H-M   'P 1'
#
loop_
_entity.id
_entity.type
_entity.pdbx_description
1 polymer ?
#
loop_
_entity_poly.entity_id
_entity_poly.type
_entity_poly.pdbx_seq_one_letter_code
_entity_poly.pdbx_strand_id
1 'polypeptide(L)' 'YRQVWSHLAGEMTLDEALRQAVVATRRLAKRQLTWMRSGPEALEFDCLRAGVADDVAAAIAPRIGAVRA' A
#
# COMPACT_ATOMS: atom_id res chain seq x y z
N TYR A 1 5.53 -13.12 1.63
CA TYR A 1 6.57 -14.14 1.91
C TYR A 1 6.01 -15.48 2.36
N ARG A 2 4.98 -15.54 3.22
CA ARG A 2 4.42 -16.82 3.72
C ARG A 2 4.12 -17.86 2.62
N GLN A 3 3.50 -17.44 1.52
CA GLN A 3 3.12 -18.35 0.44
C GLN A 3 4.34 -18.94 -0.29
N VAL A 4 5.36 -18.12 -0.54
CA VAL A 4 6.62 -18.57 -1.14
C VAL A 4 7.35 -19.52 -0.19
N TRP A 5 7.34 -19.23 1.11
CA TRP A 5 7.92 -20.11 2.12
C TRP A 5 7.28 -21.50 2.11
N SER A 6 5.95 -21.58 2.08
CA SER A 6 5.24 -22.87 2.00
C SER A 6 5.58 -23.66 0.72
N HIS A 7 5.78 -22.97 -0.42
CA HIS A 7 6.27 -23.64 -1.63
C HIS A 7 7.68 -24.21 -1.43
N LEU A 8 8.61 -23.43 -0.87
CA LEU A 8 9.98 -23.88 -0.60
C LEU A 8 10.04 -25.03 0.42
N ALA A 9 9.06 -25.13 1.31
CA ALA A 9 8.89 -26.24 2.24
C ALA A 9 8.24 -27.49 1.60
N GLY A 10 7.85 -27.44 0.32
CA GLY A 10 7.18 -28.55 -0.38
C GLY A 10 5.69 -28.73 -0.03
N GLU A 11 5.09 -27.77 0.69
CA GLU A 11 3.69 -27.85 1.15
C GLU A 11 2.68 -27.54 0.04
N MET A 12 3.12 -26.84 -1.02
CA MET A 12 2.29 -26.48 -2.16
C MET A 12 3.11 -26.25 -3.44
N THR A 13 2.44 -26.26 -4.59
CA THR A 13 3.05 -25.94 -5.88
C THR A 13 3.36 -24.44 -5.98
N LEU A 14 4.30 -24.07 -6.84
CA LEU A 14 4.65 -22.68 -7.10
C LEU A 14 3.44 -21.88 -7.59
N ASP A 15 2.68 -22.47 -8.52
CA ASP A 15 1.46 -21.88 -9.07
C ASP A 15 0.42 -21.56 -7.99
N GLU A 16 0.24 -22.45 -7.01
CA GLU A 16 -0.66 -22.20 -5.89
C GLU A 16 -0.14 -21.09 -4.98
N ALA A 17 1.16 -21.11 -4.65
CA ALA A 17 1.78 -20.05 -3.87
C ALA A 17 1.64 -18.67 -4.51
N LEU A 18 1.83 -18.56 -5.84
CA LEU A 18 1.66 -17.31 -6.58
C LEU A 18 0.22 -16.81 -6.54
N ARG A 19 -0.76 -17.68 -6.82
CA ARG A 19 -2.19 -17.32 -6.73
C ARG A 19 -2.55 -16.82 -5.33
N GLN A 20 -2.14 -17.54 -4.29
CA GLN A 20 -2.41 -17.15 -2.91
C GLN A 20 -1.71 -15.83 -2.53
N ALA A 21 -0.50 -15.60 -3.03
CA ALA A 21 0.24 -14.35 -2.77
C ALA A 21 -0.50 -13.14 -3.38
N VAL A 22 -1.00 -13.26 -4.61
CA VAL A 22 -1.81 -12.21 -5.26
C VAL A 22 -3.06 -11.91 -4.44
N VAL A 23 -3.78 -12.95 -4.01
CA VAL A 23 -4.99 -12.80 -3.18
C VAL A 23 -4.67 -12.15 -1.83
N ALA A 24 -3.59 -12.58 -1.16
CA ALA A 24 -3.17 -12.04 0.12
C ALA A 24 -2.83 -10.54 0.03
N THR A 25 -2.11 -10.13 -1.02
CA THR A 25 -1.73 -8.72 -1.25
C THR A 25 -2.94 -7.85 -1.58
N ARG A 26 -3.88 -8.34 -2.40
CA ARG A 26 -5.16 -7.63 -2.66
C ARG A 26 -5.97 -7.43 -1.39
N ARG A 27 -6.06 -8.45 -0.54
CA ARG A 27 -6.75 -8.36 0.76
C ARG A 27 -6.06 -7.37 1.70
N LEU A 28 -4.72 -7.34 1.71
CA LEU A 28 -3.96 -6.36 2.49
C LEU A 28 -4.27 -4.93 2.03
N ALA A 29 -4.14 -4.65 0.73
CA ALA A 29 -4.44 -3.34 0.15
C ALA A 29 -5.89 -2.91 0.44
N LYS A 30 -6.87 -3.81 0.26
CA LYS A 30 -8.27 -3.54 0.60
C LYS A 30 -8.43 -3.14 2.07
N ARG A 31 -7.80 -3.86 3.00
CA ARG A 31 -7.86 -3.51 4.43
C ARG A 31 -7.23 -2.14 4.70
N GLN A 32 -6.07 -1.84 4.11
CA GLN A 32 -5.44 -0.52 4.25
C GLN A 32 -6.39 0.59 3.77
N LEU A 33 -7.01 0.42 2.60
CA LEU A 33 -8.00 1.37 2.06
C LEU A 33 -9.23 1.51 2.97
N THR A 34 -9.77 0.41 3.50
CA THR A 34 -10.88 0.45 4.47
C THR A 34 -10.51 1.26 5.70
N TRP A 35 -9.31 1.02 6.27
CA TRP A 35 -8.82 1.76 7.43
C TRP A 35 -8.69 3.25 7.16
N MET A 36 -8.09 3.62 6.02
CA MET A 36 -7.93 5.03 5.63
C MET A 36 -9.28 5.74 5.46
N ARG A 37 -10.27 5.07 4.84
CA ARG A 37 -11.64 5.63 4.66
C ARG A 37 -12.42 5.78 5.97
N SER A 38 -12.13 4.94 6.96
CA SER A 38 -12.75 5.04 8.29
C SER A 38 -12.01 5.98 9.25
N GLY A 39 -10.85 6.50 8.84
CA GLY A 39 -9.99 7.35 9.64
C GLY A 39 -10.38 8.83 9.60
N PRO A 40 -9.51 9.70 10.15
CA PRO A 40 -9.64 11.15 10.02
C PRO A 40 -9.65 11.59 8.56
N GLU A 41 -10.24 12.75 8.28
CA GLU A 41 -10.23 13.35 6.96
C GLU A 41 -8.79 13.46 6.42
N ALA A 42 -8.58 12.93 5.21
CA ALA A 42 -7.28 12.88 4.56
C ALA A 42 -7.37 13.46 3.15
N LEU A 43 -6.29 14.10 2.71
CA LEU A 43 -6.13 14.48 1.31
C LEU A 43 -5.87 13.23 0.47
N GLU A 44 -6.72 12.99 -0.54
CA GLU A 44 -6.57 11.87 -1.47
C GLU A 44 -5.85 12.31 -2.76
N PHE A 45 -4.93 11.47 -3.23
CA PHE A 45 -4.18 11.69 -4.47
C PHE A 45 -4.28 10.46 -5.37
N ASP A 46 -4.55 10.67 -6.66
CA ASP A 46 -4.49 9.61 -7.66
C ASP A 46 -3.05 9.25 -7.99
N CYS A 47 -2.62 8.05 -7.61
CA CYS A 47 -1.26 7.57 -7.82
C CYS A 47 -0.89 7.31 -9.28
N LEU A 48 -1.88 7.27 -10.20
CA LEU A 48 -1.66 7.11 -11.63
C LEU A 48 -1.60 8.45 -12.38
N ARG A 49 -1.93 9.56 -11.72
CA ARG A 49 -1.87 10.87 -12.34
C ARG A 49 -0.42 11.30 -12.53
N ALA A 50 -0.09 11.75 -13.74
CA ALA A 50 1.19 12.36 -14.02
C ALA A 50 1.42 13.60 -13.14
N GLY A 51 2.61 13.72 -12.55
CA GLY A 51 2.96 14.82 -11.65
C GLY A 51 2.41 14.69 -10.22
N VAL A 52 1.84 13.56 -9.82
CA VAL A 52 1.30 13.38 -8.44
C VAL A 52 2.32 13.63 -7.34
N ALA A 53 3.60 13.32 -7.60
CA ALA A 53 4.67 13.59 -6.65
C ALA A 53 4.80 15.09 -6.33
N ASP A 54 4.64 15.96 -7.33
CA ASP A 54 4.78 17.41 -7.16
C ASP A 54 3.59 17.99 -6.36
N ASP A 55 2.36 17.55 -6.64
CA ASP A 55 1.19 17.94 -5.87
C ASP A 55 1.30 17.49 -4.41
N VAL A 56 1.76 16.26 -4.17
CA VAL A 56 1.97 15.72 -2.82
C VAL A 56 3.05 16.56 -2.10
N ALA A 57 4.16 16.86 -2.77
CA ALA A 57 5.22 17.70 -2.22
C ALA A 57 4.70 19.11 -1.88
N ALA A 58 3.94 19.74 -2.76
CA ALA A 58 3.34 21.05 -2.54
C ALA A 58 2.34 21.05 -1.37
N ALA A 59 1.54 19.99 -1.23
CA ALA A 59 0.60 19.85 -0.12
C ALA A 59 1.32 19.66 1.23
N ILE A 60 2.46 18.97 1.24
CA ILE A 60 3.18 18.63 2.47
C ILE A 60 4.22 19.71 2.86
N ALA A 61 4.82 20.43 1.92
CA ALA A 61 5.90 21.39 2.16
C ALA A 61 5.59 22.44 3.25
N PRO A 62 4.39 23.07 3.31
CA PRO A 62 4.06 24.00 4.38
C PRO A 62 4.04 23.37 5.78
N ARG A 63 3.76 22.06 5.86
CA ARG A 63 3.65 21.30 7.12
C ARG A 63 5.01 20.80 7.62
N ILE A 64 5.95 20.52 6.72
CA ILE A 64 7.30 20.08 7.08
C ILE A 64 8.17 21.25 7.59
N GLY A 65 7.98 22.46 7.05
CA GLY A 65 8.75 23.64 7.47
C GLY A 65 8.40 24.20 8.86
N ALA A 66 7.22 23.87 9.41
CA ALA A 66 6.73 24.39 10.69
C ALA A 66 7.16 23.56 11.92
N VAL A 67 7.84 22.41 11.73
CA VAL A 67 8.26 21.50 12.82
C VAL A 67 9.65 21.85 13.39
N ARG A 68 10.18 23.02 13.06
CA ARG A 68 11.39 23.58 13.69
C ARG A 68 11.08 24.91 14.38
N ALA A 69 10.59 24.84 15.61
CA ALA A 69 10.69 25.88 16.62
C ALA A 69 10.74 25.20 18.00
#